data_AF-A0A1F6TVC6-F1
#
_entry.id   AF-A0A1F6TVC6-F1
#
_cell.length_a   1.000
_cell.length_b   1.000
_cell.length_c   1.000
_cell.angle_alpha   90.00
_cell.angle_beta   90.00
_cell.angle_gamma   90.00
#
_symmetry.space_group_name_H-M   'P 1'
#
loop_
_entity.id
_entity.type
_entity.pdbx_description
1 polymer ?
#
loop_
_entity_poly.entity_id
_entity_poly.type
_entity_poly.pdbx_seq_one_letter_code
_entity_poly.pdbx_strand_id
1 'polypeptide(L)' 'MVAIKVEGRQRSPAYVAQVTRALRAALDACARDPQNYKPRGDWLAALDKVAEGVTHTLGAYHRPWQ' A
#
# COMPACT_ATOMS: atom_id res chain seq x y z
N MET A 1 -19.48 -4.70 -4.59
CA MET A 1 -18.14 -4.21 -5.02
C MET A 1 -17.61 -3.27 -3.95
N VAL A 2 -16.32 -3.35 -3.63
CA VAL A 2 -15.67 -2.45 -2.67
C VAL A 2 -14.71 -1.53 -3.39
N ALA A 3 -14.64 -0.27 -2.96
CA ALA A 3 -13.65 0.69 -3.43
C ALA A 3 -12.55 0.83 -2.38
N ILE A 4 -11.29 0.79 -2.81
CA ILE A 4 -10.12 1.01 -1.95
C ILE A 4 -9.45 2.30 -2.42
N LYS A 5 -9.27 3.24 -1.49
CA LYS A 5 -8.56 4.50 -1.73
C LYS A 5 -7.09 4.33 -1.36
N VAL A 6 -6.21 4.81 -2.24
CA VAL A 6 -4.77 4.93 -1.99
C VAL A 6 -4.45 6.42 -1.84
N GLU A 7 -3.82 6.80 -0.74
CA GLU A 7 -3.43 8.18 -0.45
C GLU A 7 -1.90 8.34 -0.50
N GLY A 8 -1.44 9.43 -1.12
CA GLY A 8 -0.02 9.76 -1.26
C GLY A 8 0.15 11.18 -1.77
N ARG A 9 1.27 11.82 -1.43
CA ARG A 9 1.60 13.16 -1.93
C ARG A 9 2.14 13.13 -3.37
N GLN A 10 2.78 12.04 -3.75
CA GLN A 10 3.38 11.85 -5.07
C GLN A 10 2.32 11.50 -6.12
N ARG A 11 2.44 12.10 -7.31
CA ARG A 11 1.42 12.00 -8.37
C ARG A 11 1.98 11.66 -9.76
N SER A 12 3.24 11.23 -9.84
CA SER A 12 3.83 10.86 -11.13
C SER A 12 3.13 9.62 -11.72
N PRO A 13 3.04 9.48 -13.05
CA PRO A 13 2.46 8.29 -13.68
C PRO A 13 3.15 6.99 -13.25
N ALA A 14 4.48 7.05 -13.07
CA ALA A 14 5.28 5.93 -12.57
C ALA A 14 4.88 5.54 -11.13
N TYR A 15 4.68 6.53 -10.25
CA TYR A 15 4.21 6.30 -8.89
C TYR A 15 2.86 5.59 -8.87
N VAL A 16 1.86 6.14 -9.58
CA VAL A 16 0.51 5.58 -9.62
C VAL A 16 0.52 4.14 -10.15
N ALA A 17 1.24 3.90 -11.25
CA ALA A 17 1.34 2.56 -11.84
C ALA A 17 1.98 1.55 -10.87
N GLN A 18 3.01 1.96 -10.13
CA GLN A 18 3.72 1.09 -9.19
C GLN A 18 2.86 0.75 -7.98
N VAL A 19 2.22 1.75 -7.37
CA VAL A 19 1.38 1.54 -6.17
C VAL A 19 0.13 0.72 -6.52
N THR A 20 -0.55 1.02 -7.63
CA THR A 20 -1.72 0.25 -8.07
C THR A 20 -1.37 -1.20 -8.39
N ARG A 21 -0.20 -1.45 -9.01
CA ARG A 21 0.26 -2.83 -9.30
C ARG A 21 0.54 -3.61 -8.03
N ALA A 22 1.25 -3.03 -7.07
CA ALA A 22 1.54 -3.67 -5.78
C ALA A 22 0.25 -3.98 -5.02
N LEU A 23 -0.69 -3.04 -4.96
CA LEU A 23 -1.99 -3.24 -4.32
C LEU A 23 -2.78 -4.38 -4.98
N ARG A 24 -2.85 -4.41 -6.31
CA ARG A 24 -3.56 -5.46 -7.04
C ARG A 24 -2.98 -6.84 -6.74
N ALA A 25 -1.65 -6.98 -6.81
CA ALA A 25 -0.96 -8.23 -6.52
C ALA A 25 -1.18 -8.70 -5.08
N ALA A 26 -1.18 -7.78 -4.11
CA ALA A 26 -1.46 -8.07 -2.71
C ALA A 26 -2.89 -8.57 -2.50
N LEU A 27 -3.88 -7.90 -3.09
CA LEU A 27 -5.27 -8.31 -3.02
C LEU A 27 -5.51 -9.68 -3.68
N ASP A 28 -4.86 -9.95 -4.81
CA ASP A 28 -4.99 -11.22 -5.52
C ASP A 28 -4.37 -12.37 -4.73
N ALA A 29 -3.23 -12.14 -4.06
CA ALA A 29 -2.62 -13.11 -3.16
C ALA A 29 -3.49 -13.38 -1.93
N CYS A 30 -4.04 -12.32 -1.32
CA CYS A 30 -4.95 -12.45 -0.17
C CYS A 30 -6.23 -13.18 -0.55
N ALA A 31 -6.82 -12.90 -1.72
CA ALA A 31 -8.00 -13.60 -2.20
C ALA A 31 -7.74 -15.09 -2.49
N ARG A 32 -6.50 -15.45 -2.88
CA ARG A 32 -6.11 -16.82 -3.21
C ARG A 32 -5.86 -17.68 -1.98
N ASP A 33 -5.18 -17.14 -0.98
CA ASP A 33 -4.91 -17.83 0.29
C ASP A 33 -4.94 -16.84 1.46
N PRO A 34 -6.15 -16.54 1.98
CA PRO A 34 -6.31 -15.56 3.04
C PRO A 34 -5.63 -15.99 4.35
N GLN A 35 -5.54 -17.30 4.62
CA GLN A 35 -5.02 -17.83 5.88
C GLN A 35 -3.50 -17.74 5.95
N ASN A 36 -2.81 -17.86 4.82
CA ASN A 36 -1.35 -17.75 4.74
C ASN A 36 -0.85 -16.46 4.11
N TYR A 37 -1.72 -15.46 3.93
CA TYR A 37 -1.35 -14.20 3.30
C TYR A 37 -0.20 -13.54 4.05
N LYS A 38 0.90 -13.28 3.32
CA LYS A 38 2.03 -12.46 3.78
C LYS A 38 2.43 -11.48 2.69
N PRO A 39 2.62 -10.18 3.01
CA PRO A 39 3.17 -9.23 2.07
C PRO A 39 4.51 -9.71 1.52
N ARG A 40 4.69 -9.68 0.20
CA ARG A 40 5.95 -10.08 -0.42
C ARG A 40 6.96 -8.93 -0.32
N GLY A 41 8.22 -9.27 -0.05
CA GLY A 41 9.29 -8.28 0.16
C GLY A 41 9.58 -7.41 -1.07
N ASP A 42 9.34 -7.91 -2.28
CA ASP A 42 9.46 -7.16 -3.54
C ASP A 42 8.43 -6.03 -3.64
N TRP A 43 7.20 -6.24 -3.14
CA TRP A 43 6.19 -5.18 -3.09
C TRP A 43 6.58 -4.08 -2.11
N LEU A 44 7.06 -4.47 -0.93
CA LEU A 44 7.52 -3.53 0.09
C LEU A 44 8.69 -2.69 -0.45
N ALA A 45 9.71 -3.33 -0.99
CA ALA A 45 10.86 -2.64 -1.59
C ALA A 45 10.47 -1.73 -2.77
N ALA A 46 9.44 -2.09 -3.54
CA ALA A 46 8.88 -1.22 -4.57
C ALA A 46 8.20 0.01 -3.93
N LEU A 47 7.35 -0.18 -2.92
CA LEU A 47 6.68 0.94 -2.25
C LEU A 47 7.66 1.88 -1.54
N ASP A 48 8.71 1.35 -0.92
CA ASP A 48 9.75 2.12 -0.23
C ASP A 48 10.48 3.09 -1.16
N LYS A 49 10.73 2.68 -2.42
CA LYS A 49 11.38 3.54 -3.42
C LYS A 49 10.54 4.76 -3.80
N VAL A 50 9.23 4.69 -3.58
CA VAL A 50 8.28 5.72 -4.04
C VAL A 50 7.61 6.48 -2.90
N ALA A 51 7.79 6.03 -1.66
CA ALA A 51 7.43 6.75 -0.46
C ALA A 51 8.55 7.77 -0.14
N GLU A 52 8.41 9.01 -0.62
CA GLU A 52 9.30 10.10 -0.19
C GLU A 52 9.24 10.26 1.33
N GLY A 53 10.41 10.17 1.99
CA GLY A 53 10.55 10.35 3.43
C GLY A 53 9.98 9.17 4.21
N VAL A 54 10.81 8.13 4.36
CA VAL A 54 10.66 6.95 5.24
C VAL A 54 9.92 7.28 6.54
N THR A 55 8.60 7.28 6.53
CA THR A 55 7.76 7.34 7.72
C THR A 55 6.45 6.66 7.41
N HIS A 56 6.36 5.39 7.80
CA HIS A 56 5.11 4.67 7.92
C HIS A 56 4.39 5.19 9.17
N THR A 57 3.89 6.43 9.13
CA THR A 57 3.03 6.89 10.22
C THR A 57 1.73 6.12 10.09
N LEU A 58 1.35 5.38 11.13
CA LEU A 58 -0.05 5.04 11.41
C LEU A 58 -0.80 6.36 11.66
N GLY A 59 -1.01 7.15 10.61
CA GLY A 59 -1.85 8.34 10.66
C GLY A 59 -3.25 7.96 11.13
N ALA A 60 -4.01 8.94 11.64
CA ALA A 60 -5.42 8.87 12.09
C ALA A 60 -5.82 7.82 13.15
N TYR A 61 -5.13 6.68 13.26
CA TYR A 61 -5.33 5.65 14.29
C TYR A 61 -4.52 5.93 15.57
N HIS A 62 -3.51 6.81 15.52
CA HIS A 62 -2.74 7.27 16.68
C HIS A 62 -3.17 8.66 17.17
N ARG A 63 -4.46 8.98 17.13
CA ARG A 63 -4.99 10.16 17.82
C ARG A 63 -6.20 9.75 18.66
N PRO A 64 -6.20 9.93 20.00
CA PRO A 64 -7.46 10.01 20.70
C PRO A 64 -8.19 11.23 20.13
N TRP A 65 -9.39 11.00 19.59
CA TRP A 65 -10.32 12.06 19.23
C TRP A 65 -10.52 13.00 20.43
N GLN A 66 -10.46 14.31 20.19
CA GLN A 66 -11.11 15.34 21.00
C GLN A 66 -12.11 16.07 20.12
#